data_AF-A0A534WLU5-F1
#
_entry.id   AF-A0A534WLU5-F1
#
_cell.length_a   1.000
_cell.length_b   1.000
_cell.length_c   1.000
_cell.angle_alpha   90.00
_cell.angle_beta   90.00
_cell.angle_gamma   90.00
#
_symmetry.space_group_name_H-M   'P 1'
#
loop_
_entity.id
_entity.type
_entity.pdbx_description
1 polymer ?
#
loop_
_entity_poly.entity_id
_entity_poly.type
_entity_poly.pdbx_seq_one_letter_code
_entity_poly.pdbx_strand_id
1 'polypeptide(L)'
;MIVIYTFPPMGGPGVQRAVKFGKYLPESGWDLTFVTVKDVVYHAYDPTLVRALPPDIEVVRTDSADPLRIAYLLRKLRGRFTNRDRIDPHVKVSADTPAKAQILRLYRTLQSWVFVVDPQVLWIP
;
A
#
# COMPACT_ATOMS: atom_id res chain seq x y z
N MET A 1 -9.50 -11.94 -15.71
CA MET A 1 -9.57 -11.32 -14.36
C MET A 1 -8.26 -11.55 -13.61
N ILE A 2 -7.66 -10.50 -13.06
CA ILE A 2 -6.42 -10.56 -12.26
C ILE A 2 -6.68 -9.92 -10.90
N VAL A 3 -6.32 -10.62 -9.82
CA VAL A 3 -6.40 -10.08 -8.46
C VAL A 3 -5.00 -9.71 -7.98
N ILE A 4 -4.81 -8.44 -7.62
CA ILE A 4 -3.50 -7.95 -7.18
C ILE A 4 -3.63 -6.87 -6.12
N TYR A 5 -2.86 -7.02 -5.04
CA TYR A 5 -2.83 -6.05 -3.95
C TYR A 5 -2.00 -4.80 -4.29
N THR A 6 -0.92 -4.96 -5.05
CA THR A 6 0.01 -3.89 -5.42
C THR A 6 -0.31 -3.33 -6.82
N PHE A 7 -1.24 -2.38 -6.87
CA PHE A 7 -1.70 -1.74 -8.11
C PHE A 7 -1.44 -0.22 -8.11
N PRO A 8 -1.26 0.45 -9.28
CA PRO A 8 -1.14 1.90 -9.32
C PRO A 8 -2.32 2.60 -8.61
N PRO A 9 -2.06 3.68 -7.83
CA PRO A 9 -0.88 4.53 -7.85
C PRO A 9 0.27 4.09 -6.91
N MET A 10 0.23 2.89 -6.32
CA MET A 10 1.38 2.38 -5.57
C MET A 10 2.61 2.30 -6.47
N GLY A 11 3.80 2.52 -5.92
CA GLY A 11 5.08 2.39 -6.61
C GLY A 11 5.78 1.07 -6.27
N GLY A 12 6.86 0.75 -6.99
CA GLY A 12 7.74 -0.37 -6.66
C GLY A 12 7.66 -1.55 -7.65
N PRO A 13 8.52 -2.57 -7.46
CA PRO A 13 8.75 -3.63 -8.44
C PRO A 13 7.54 -4.52 -8.66
N GLY A 14 6.70 -4.75 -7.63
CA GLY A 14 5.48 -5.55 -7.75
C GLY A 14 4.43 -4.92 -8.66
N VAL A 15 4.33 -3.59 -8.64
CA VAL A 15 3.33 -2.82 -9.41
C VAL A 15 3.65 -2.83 -10.91
N GLN A 16 4.94 -2.84 -11.25
CA GLN A 16 5.39 -2.84 -12.64
C GLN A 16 4.83 -4.05 -13.42
N ARG A 17 4.67 -5.20 -12.77
CA ARG A 17 4.08 -6.39 -13.41
C ARG A 17 2.62 -6.16 -13.80
N ALA A 18 1.81 -5.63 -12.88
CA ALA A 18 0.41 -5.32 -13.16
C ALA A 18 0.28 -4.28 -14.27
N VAL A 19 1.12 -3.23 -14.27
CA VAL A 19 1.13 -2.22 -15.33
C VAL A 19 1.43 -2.84 -16.69
N LYS A 20 2.42 -3.73 -16.77
CA LYS A 20 2.79 -4.40 -18.02
C LYS A 20 1.69 -5.35 -18.50
N PHE A 21 1.05 -6.08 -17.60
CA PHE A 21 -0.13 -6.91 -17.93
C PHE A 21 -1.29 -6.06 -18.46
N GLY A 22 -1.63 -4.97 -17.78
CA GLY A 22 -2.68 -4.06 -18.23
C GLY A 22 -2.36 -3.36 -19.54
N LYS A 23 -1.08 -3.18 -19.87
CA LYS A 23 -0.67 -2.60 -21.14
C LYS A 23 -0.73 -3.59 -22.30
N TYR A 24 -0.17 -4.80 -22.14
CA TYR A 24 0.08 -5.70 -23.28
C TYR A 24 -0.95 -6.82 -23.46
N LEU A 25 -1.65 -7.26 -22.41
CA LEU A 25 -2.66 -8.31 -22.55
C LEU A 25 -3.87 -7.84 -23.39
N PRO A 26 -4.38 -6.61 -23.22
CA PRO A 26 -5.45 -6.10 -24.08
C PRO A 26 -5.06 -6.03 -25.56
N GLU A 27 -3.80 -5.69 -25.88
CA GLU A 27 -3.29 -5.72 -27.26
C GLU A 27 -3.34 -7.11 -27.89
N SER A 28 -3.34 -8.17 -27.07
CA SER A 28 -3.48 -9.57 -27.50
C SER A 28 -4.94 -10.05 -27.56
N GLY A 29 -5.92 -9.15 -27.45
CA GLY A 29 -7.35 -9.46 -27.52
C GLY A 29 -7.97 -9.98 -26.23
N TRP A 30 -7.28 -9.84 -25.09
CA TRP A 30 -7.82 -10.26 -23.78
C TRP A 30 -8.61 -9.14 -23.12
N ASP A 31 -9.83 -9.46 -22.68
CA ASP A 31 -10.60 -8.60 -21.79
C ASP A 31 -10.09 -8.74 -20.35
N LEU A 32 -9.65 -7.63 -19.76
CA LEU A 32 -8.86 -7.63 -18.53
C LEU A 32 -9.49 -6.76 -17.45
N THR A 33 -10.09 -7.41 -16.46
CA THR A 33 -10.51 -6.78 -15.20
C THR A 33 -9.45 -6.98 -14.11
N PHE A 34 -9.03 -5.89 -13.48
CA PHE A 34 -8.23 -5.91 -12.26
C PHE A 34 -9.10 -5.76 -11.02
N VAL A 35 -8.87 -6.61 -10.03
CA VAL A 35 -9.42 -6.46 -8.68
C VAL A 35 -8.28 -6.12 -7.73
N THR A 36 -8.40 -4.99 -7.05
CA THR A 36 -7.36 -4.49 -6.13
C THR A 36 -7.98 -3.83 -4.91
N VAL A 37 -7.15 -3.48 -3.93
CA VAL A 37 -7.60 -2.78 -2.72
C VAL A 37 -7.68 -1.27 -2.95
N LYS A 38 -8.55 -0.60 -2.18
CA LYS A 38 -8.53 0.87 -2.06
C LYS A 38 -7.22 1.35 -1.44
N ASP A 39 -7.01 2.67 -1.43
CA ASP A 39 -5.78 3.28 -0.93
C ASP A 39 -5.39 2.78 0.47
N VAL A 40 -4.21 2.20 0.59
CA VAL A 40 -3.59 1.78 1.85
C VAL A 40 -2.29 2.54 2.06
N VAL A 41 -1.76 2.58 3.28
CA VAL A 41 -0.41 3.11 3.52
C VAL A 41 0.60 2.18 2.87
N TYR A 42 1.40 2.75 1.96
CA TYR A 42 2.44 2.03 1.24
C TYR A 42 3.75 2.83 1.20
N HIS A 43 4.87 2.15 0.96
CA HIS A 43 6.20 2.75 1.07
C HIS A 43 6.54 3.71 -0.08
N ALA A 44 5.97 3.48 -1.26
CA ALA A 44 6.20 4.29 -2.44
C ALA A 44 4.91 4.53 -3.21
N TYR A 45 4.73 5.73 -3.75
CA TYR A 45 3.63 6.04 -4.67
C TYR A 45 4.21 6.66 -5.93
N ASP A 46 3.71 6.20 -7.06
CA ASP A 46 4.05 6.73 -8.37
C ASP A 46 2.76 6.88 -9.20
N PRO A 47 2.14 8.07 -9.20
CA PRO A 47 0.92 8.31 -9.96
C PRO A 47 1.16 8.30 -11.48
N THR A 48 2.42 8.36 -11.94
CA THR A 48 2.72 8.30 -13.38
C THR A 48 2.43 6.92 -13.97
N LEU A 49 2.50 5.86 -13.16
CA LEU A 49 2.19 4.49 -13.57
C LEU A 49 0.72 4.30 -13.98
N VAL A 50 -0.19 5.10 -13.45
CA VAL A 50 -1.61 5.08 -13.86
C VAL A 50 -1.75 5.50 -15.33
N ARG A 51 -0.92 6.43 -15.80
CA ARG A 51 -0.93 6.92 -17.19
C ARG A 51 -0.41 5.90 -18.20
N ALA A 52 0.28 4.86 -17.73
CA ALA A 52 0.77 3.79 -18.58
C ALA A 52 -0.29 2.73 -18.87
N LEU A 53 -1.44 2.77 -18.18
CA LEU A 53 -2.57 1.87 -18.39
C LEU A 53 -3.53 2.47 -19.43
N PRO A 54 -4.17 1.64 -20.26
CA PRO A 54 -5.28 2.06 -21.11
C PRO A 54 -6.42 2.64 -20.27
N PRO A 55 -7.13 3.68 -20.76
CA PRO A 55 -8.25 4.28 -20.03
C PRO A 55 -9.45 3.33 -19.91
N ASP A 56 -9.55 2.35 -20.81
CA ASP A 56 -10.70 1.46 -20.96
C ASP A 56 -10.61 0.22 -20.06
N ILE A 57 -9.53 0.11 -19.26
CA ILE A 57 -9.28 -1.06 -18.42
C ILE A 57 -10.16 -1.03 -17.18
N GLU A 58 -10.85 -2.13 -16.91
CA GLU A 58 -11.72 -2.22 -15.75
C GLU A 58 -10.88 -2.46 -14.47
N VAL A 59 -11.03 -1.56 -13.49
CA VAL A 59 -10.35 -1.68 -12.19
C VAL A 59 -11.37 -1.58 -11.06
N VAL A 60 -11.62 -2.71 -10.40
CA VAL A 60 -12.50 -2.83 -9.24
C VAL A 60 -11.67 -2.67 -7.97
N ARG A 61 -11.96 -1.61 -7.19
CA ARG A 61 -11.29 -1.38 -5.90
C ARG A 61 -12.18 -1.78 -4.72
N THR A 62 -11.79 -2.82 -4.00
CA THR A 62 -12.51 -3.32 -2.82
C THR A 62 -11.96 -2.71 -1.53
N ASP A 63 -12.81 -2.58 -0.51
CA ASP A 63 -12.31 -2.29 0.84
C ASP A 63 -11.68 -3.55 1.43
N SER A 64 -10.70 -3.35 2.30
CA SER A 64 -10.04 -4.41 3.04
C SER A 64 -9.94 -4.05 4.52
N ALA A 65 -10.05 -5.05 5.39
CA ALA A 65 -9.91 -4.89 6.83
C ALA A 65 -8.44 -4.97 7.29
N ASP A 66 -7.49 -4.62 6.42
CA ASP A 66 -6.07 -4.74 6.72
C ASP A 66 -5.59 -3.66 7.69
N PRO A 67 -4.61 -3.97 8.56
CA PRO A 67 -3.99 -2.98 9.44
C PRO A 67 -3.48 -1.74 8.69
N LEU A 68 -3.00 -1.92 7.46
CA LEU A 68 -2.49 -0.83 6.61
C LEU A 68 -3.61 0.10 6.11
N ARG A 69 -4.83 -0.43 5.87
CA ARG A 69 -6.01 0.33 5.48
C ARG A 69 -6.55 1.12 6.68
N ILE A 70 -6.61 0.50 7.85
CA ILE A 70 -7.00 1.18 9.09
C ILE A 70 -6.01 2.32 9.39
N ALA A 71 -4.71 2.08 9.29
CA ALA A 71 -3.69 3.11 9.45
C ALA A 71 -3.86 4.26 8.43
N TYR A 72 -4.19 3.94 7.18
CA TYR A 72 -4.48 4.94 6.15
C TYR A 72 -5.66 5.83 6.53
N LEU A 73 -6.78 5.22 6.95
CA LEU A 73 -7.99 5.94 7.35
C LEU A 73 -7.75 6.82 8.59
N LEU A 74 -7.03 6.30 9.59
CA LEU A 74 -6.63 7.06 10.78
C LEU A 74 -5.74 8.27 10.43
N ARG A 75 -4.80 8.11 9.48
CA ARG A 75 -3.98 9.23 8.98
C ARG A 75 -4.82 10.25 8.23
N LYS A 76 -5.81 9.80 7.45
CA LYS A 76 -6.72 10.65 6.68
C LYS A 76 -7.58 11.51 7.62
N LEU A 77 -8.11 10.90 8.67
CA LEU A 77 -8.89 11.59 9.71
C LEU A 77 -8.07 12.59 10.53
N ARG A 78 -6.78 12.30 10.78
CA ARG A 78 -5.88 13.19 11.54
C ARG A 78 -5.33 14.37 10.71
N GLY A 79 -5.71 14.51 9.45
CA GLY A 79 -5.25 15.61 8.59
C GLY A 79 -3.74 15.62 8.30
N ARG A 80 -3.01 14.54 8.63
CA ARG A 80 -1.55 14.41 8.40
C ARG A 80 -1.21 13.85 7.02
N PHE A 81 -2.04 14.11 6.02
CA PHE A 81 -1.71 13.86 4.62
C PHE A 81 -1.03 15.09 4.02
N THR A 82 0.08 15.51 4.64
CA THR A 82 1.04 16.39 3.98
C THR A 82 1.95 15.52 3.13
N ASN A 83 2.33 16.02 1.94
CA ASN A 83 3.26 15.44 0.95
C ASN A 83 4.68 15.09 1.53
N ARG A 84 4.87 15.21 2.84
CA ARG A 84 6.15 15.15 3.54
C ARG A 84 6.48 13.80 4.13
N ASP A 85 5.52 12.87 4.23
CA ASP A 85 5.79 11.52 4.71
C ASP A 85 6.16 10.59 3.55
N ARG A 86 7.21 10.97 2.80
CA ARG A 86 8.15 9.96 2.34
C ARG A 86 8.63 9.27 3.61
N ILE A 87 8.19 8.05 3.86
CA ILE A 87 8.74 7.25 4.94
C ILE A 87 10.17 6.92 4.51
N ASP A 88 11.09 7.84 4.76
CA ASP A 88 12.51 7.54 4.71
C ASP A 88 12.72 6.45 5.77
N PRO A 89 13.23 5.26 5.41
CA PRO A 89 13.59 4.24 6.39
C PRO A 89 14.61 4.75 7.42
N HIS A 90 15.22 5.91 7.15
CA HIS A 90 16.22 6.60 7.96
C HIS A 90 15.69 7.79 8.76
N VAL A 91 14.37 7.98 8.94
CA VAL A 91 13.87 8.97 9.91
C VAL A 91 14.41 8.61 11.30
N LYS A 92 15.45 9.33 11.72
CA LYS A 92 15.87 9.39 13.12
C LYS A 92 14.68 10.01 13.87
N VAL A 93 13.84 9.17 14.45
CA VAL A 93 12.86 9.60 15.44
C VAL A 93 13.66 10.16 16.60
N SER A 94 13.88 11.47 16.60
CA SER A 94 14.47 12.16 17.76
C SER A 94 13.46 12.00 18.89
N ALA A 95 13.79 11.11 19.83
CA ALA A 95 13.01 10.94 21.04
C ALA A 95 13.36 12.10 21.96
N ASP A 96 12.76 13.26 21.75
CA ASP A 96 13.00 14.46 22.55
C ASP A 96 12.45 14.33 23.99
N THR A 97 12.03 13.14 24.42
CA THR A 97 11.55 12.87 25.79
C THR A 97 11.76 11.39 26.17
N PRO A 98 12.36 11.07 27.34
CA PRO A 98 12.71 9.70 27.74
C PRO A 98 11.50 8.74 27.82
N ALA A 99 10.31 9.26 28.16
CA ALA A 99 9.08 8.47 28.21
C ALA A 99 8.64 7.94 26.83
N LYS A 100 8.82 8.75 25.77
CA LYS A 100 8.48 8.31 24.39
C LYS A 100 9.45 7.25 23.90
N ALA A 101 10.72 7.29 24.31
CA ALA A 101 11.71 6.27 23.95
C ALA A 101 11.38 4.89 24.55
N GLN A 102 10.89 4.85 25.80
CA GLN A 102 10.49 3.61 26.46
C GLN A 102 9.21 3.02 25.86
N ILE A 103 8.21 3.86 25.59
CA ILE A 103 6.98 3.43 24.90
C ILE A 103 7.31 2.93 23.49
N LEU A 104 8.21 3.59 22.77
CA LEU A 104 8.64 3.16 21.43
C LEU A 104 9.41 1.84 21.47
N ARG A 105 10.22 1.60 22.50
CA ARG A 105 10.90 0.31 22.71
C ARG A 105 9.92 -0.81 22.99
N LEU A 106 8.97 -0.59 23.91
CA LEU A 106 7.93 -1.57 24.23
C LEU A 106 7.04 -1.87 23.01
N TYR A 107 6.67 -0.83 22.25
CA TYR A 107 5.94 -0.97 20.99
C TYR A 107 6.74 -1.78 19.96
N ARG A 108 8.04 -1.53 19.79
CA ARG A 108 8.90 -2.30 18.88
C ARG A 108 9.01 -3.77 19.29
N THR A 109 9.17 -4.06 20.58
CA THR A 109 9.24 -5.44 21.10
C THR A 109 7.92 -6.17 20.94
N LEU A 110 6.80 -5.51 21.22
CA LEU A 110 5.45 -6.06 20.99
C LEU A 110 5.17 -6.24 19.50
N GLN A 111 5.58 -5.29 18.65
CA GLN A 111 5.43 -5.39 17.20
C GLN A 111 6.21 -6.59 16.65
N SER A 112 7.43 -6.85 17.13
CA SER A 112 8.19 -8.04 16.71
C SER A 112 7.58 -9.37 17.16
N TRP A 113 6.73 -9.37 18.19
CA TRP A 113 6.04 -10.56 18.68
C TRP A 113 4.69 -10.78 17.99
N VAL A 114 3.95 -9.71 17.71
CA VAL A 114 2.60 -9.77 17.11
C VAL A 114 2.64 -9.86 15.58
N PHE A 115 3.66 -9.29 14.91
CA PHE A 115 3.77 -9.27 13.44
C PHE A 115 4.63 -10.38 12.82
N VAL A 116 4.87 -11.49 13.54
CA VAL A 116 5.44 -12.71 12.93
C VAL A 116 4.41 -13.44 12.07
N VAL A 117 3.11 -13.22 12.33
CA VAL A 117 2.05 -13.69 11.44
C VAL A 117 1.99 -12.72 10.27
N ASP A 118 2.27 -13.25 9.08
CA ASP A 118 2.30 -12.51 7.83
C ASP A 118 1.08 -11.57 7.71
N PRO A 119 1.28 -10.26 7.50
CA PRO A 119 0.19 -9.29 7.42
C PRO A 119 -0.77 -9.53 6.25
N GLN A 120 -0.49 -10.49 5.37
CA GLN A 120 -1.31 -10.91 4.24
C GLN A 120 -2.16 -12.16 4.54
N VAL A 121 -2.03 -12.77 5.72
CA VAL A 121 -2.77 -13.99 6.12
C VAL A 121 -4.29 -13.78 6.19
N LEU A 122 -4.76 -12.53 6.27
CA LEU A 122 -6.19 -12.22 6.40
C LEU A 122 -6.93 -12.05 5.05
N TRP A 123 -6.30 -12.36 3.93
CA TRP A 123 -6.96 -12.34 2.63
C TRP A 123 -7.70 -13.67 2.37
N ILE A 124 -9.00 -13.70 2.65
CA ILE A 124 -9.93 -14.77 2.27
C ILE A 124 -10.77 -14.25 1.09
N PRO A 125 -10.94 -15.03 0.00
CA PRO A 125 -11.70 -14.62 -1.19
C PRO A 125 -13.19 -14.38 -0.92
#